data_AF-A0A286ED62-F1
#
_entry.id   AF-A0A286ED62-F1
#
_cell.length_a   1.000
_cell.length_b   1.000
_cell.length_c   1.000
_cell.angle_alpha   90.00
_cell.angle_beta   90.00
_cell.angle_gamma   90.00
#
_symmetry.space_group_name_H-M   'P 1'
#
loop_
_entity.id
_entity.type
_entity.pdbx_description
1 polymer ?
#
loop_
_entity_poly.entity_id
_entity_poly.type
_entity_poly.pdbx_seq_one_letter_code
_entity_poly.pdbx_strand_id
1 'polypeptide(L)'
;MAKIFFTSDWHFSHQNIVKFCPTFRPNAHNVAELDEFLIARWNETVSPEDVVYNLGDLSFAHDFKQIERVLSRLNGTHHLIYGNHDGQIRQHIDRLLNQTKHDGLPMLSSAQDYLQLRLPEIKNTLILFHYPILEWDGCHKGWYHLHGHIHDRVATLRGRVLNVGWDLHGRFLTAQDVDDFLRHLPTISYFGDKSADFPVADVAENTRKLRVILKRNNA
;
A
#
# COMPACT_ATOMS: atom_id res chain seq x y z
N MET A 1 10.46 20.83 9.59
CA MET A 1 9.36 20.04 10.20
C MET A 1 9.42 18.66 9.58
N ALA A 2 9.22 17.62 10.38
CA ALA A 2 9.08 16.25 9.88
C ALA A 2 7.95 16.18 8.85
N LYS A 3 8.16 15.42 7.79
CA LYS A 3 7.19 15.14 6.72
C LYS A 3 6.61 13.75 6.90
N ILE A 4 5.41 13.57 6.34
CA ILE A 4 4.75 12.27 6.24
C ILE A 4 4.74 11.86 4.77
N PHE A 5 5.23 10.65 4.51
CA PHE A 5 5.32 10.05 3.20
C PHE A 5 4.49 8.77 3.09
N PHE A 6 3.96 8.53 1.89
CA PHE A 6 3.25 7.33 1.48
C PHE A 6 3.99 6.69 0.31
N THR A 7 4.10 5.37 0.36
CA THR A 7 4.73 4.55 -0.68
C THR A 7 4.22 3.11 -0.60
N SER A 8 4.51 2.26 -1.58
CA SER A 8 4.32 0.81 -1.52
C SER A 8 5.30 0.08 -2.42
N ASP A 9 5.36 -1.25 -2.33
CA ASP A 9 5.94 -2.16 -3.31
C ASP A 9 7.45 -1.92 -3.53
N TRP A 10 8.21 -1.72 -2.45
CA TRP A 10 9.65 -1.51 -2.55
C TRP A 10 10.40 -2.77 -3.00
N HIS A 11 9.90 -3.95 -2.63
CA HIS A 11 10.45 -5.25 -3.06
C HIS A 11 11.97 -5.37 -2.87
N PHE A 12 12.48 -4.94 -1.73
CA PHE A 12 13.86 -5.23 -1.37
C PHE A 12 14.13 -6.73 -1.45
N SER A 13 15.32 -7.09 -1.89
CA SER A 13 15.76 -8.47 -2.10
C SER A 13 15.03 -9.23 -3.24
N HIS A 14 14.40 -8.50 -4.19
CA HIS A 14 13.68 -9.09 -5.32
C HIS A 14 14.37 -8.82 -6.67
N GLN A 15 15.43 -9.54 -7.04
CA GLN A 15 16.16 -9.29 -8.30
C GLN A 15 15.27 -9.28 -9.56
N ASN A 16 14.26 -10.15 -9.62
CA ASN A 16 13.42 -10.26 -10.80
C ASN A 16 12.40 -9.12 -10.97
N ILE A 17 12.19 -8.27 -9.95
CA ILE A 17 11.20 -7.19 -10.03
C ILE A 17 11.47 -6.24 -11.20
N VAL A 18 12.75 -6.02 -11.54
CA VAL A 18 13.17 -5.15 -12.65
C VAL A 18 12.61 -5.62 -13.99
N LYS A 19 12.39 -6.93 -14.17
CA LYS A 19 11.79 -7.48 -15.40
C LYS A 19 10.32 -7.11 -15.55
N PHE A 20 9.63 -6.91 -14.42
CA PHE A 20 8.20 -6.61 -14.38
C PHE A 20 7.95 -5.10 -14.32
N CYS A 21 8.80 -4.37 -13.58
CA CYS A 21 8.65 -2.93 -13.32
C CYS A 21 9.99 -2.19 -13.55
N PRO A 22 10.46 -2.08 -14.81
CA PRO A 22 11.78 -1.51 -15.12
C PRO A 22 11.83 0.02 -15.05
N THR A 23 10.68 0.71 -15.06
CA THR A 23 10.61 2.17 -15.28
C THR A 23 11.43 2.97 -14.27
N PHE A 24 11.34 2.62 -12.99
CA PHE A 24 12.03 3.33 -11.89
C PHE A 24 13.06 2.45 -11.16
N ARG A 25 13.44 1.32 -11.77
CA ARG A 25 14.40 0.38 -11.21
C ARG A 25 15.52 0.14 -12.21
N PRO A 26 16.79 0.35 -11.82
CA PRO A 26 17.89 0.13 -12.74
C PRO A 26 18.02 -1.36 -13.07
N ASN A 27 18.53 -1.65 -14.27
CA ASN A 27 19.03 -2.98 -14.61
C ASN A 27 20.28 -3.27 -13.76
N ALA A 28 20.08 -3.81 -12.56
CA ALA A 28 21.13 -4.23 -11.65
C ALA A 28 21.64 -5.64 -12.02
N HIS A 29 22.94 -5.89 -11.83
CA HIS A 29 23.53 -7.20 -12.12
C HIS A 29 23.15 -8.25 -11.06
N ASN A 30 22.88 -7.81 -9.84
CA ASN A 30 22.54 -8.66 -8.71
C ASN A 30 21.66 -7.92 -7.70
N VAL A 31 21.11 -8.69 -6.76
CA VAL A 31 20.14 -8.20 -5.79
C VAL A 31 20.73 -7.15 -4.84
N ALA A 32 22.02 -7.28 -4.51
CA ALA A 32 22.68 -6.34 -3.63
C ALA A 32 22.78 -4.96 -4.29
N GLU A 33 23.15 -4.88 -5.57
CA GLU A 33 23.18 -3.61 -6.31
C GLU A 33 21.80 -2.94 -6.38
N LEU A 34 20.74 -3.73 -6.58
CA LEU A 34 19.38 -3.21 -6.59
C LEU A 34 18.98 -2.68 -5.21
N ASP A 35 19.27 -3.44 -4.14
CA ASP A 35 18.97 -3.03 -2.77
C ASP A 35 19.74 -1.76 -2.38
N GLU A 36 21.02 -1.65 -2.75
CA GLU A 36 21.81 -0.43 -2.53
C GLU A 36 21.22 0.79 -3.25
N PHE A 37 20.79 0.62 -4.51
CA PHE A 37 20.11 1.69 -5.25
C PHE A 37 18.83 2.14 -4.54
N LEU A 38 17.98 1.20 -4.14
CA LEU A 38 16.70 1.50 -3.50
C LEU A 38 16.90 2.15 -2.11
N ILE A 39 17.87 1.68 -1.33
CA ILE A 39 18.24 2.31 -0.04
C ILE A 39 18.73 3.75 -0.27
N ALA A 40 19.55 3.99 -1.30
CA ALA A 40 20.01 5.33 -1.62
C ALA A 40 18.84 6.26 -2.00
N ARG A 41 17.90 5.80 -2.83
CA ARG A 41 16.68 6.56 -3.19
C ARG A 41 15.78 6.84 -1.99
N TRP A 42 15.64 5.87 -1.09
CA TRP A 42 14.91 6.04 0.16
C TRP A 42 15.52 7.17 0.99
N ASN A 43 16.83 7.06 1.29
CA ASN A 43 17.52 7.97 2.21
C ASN A 43 17.81 9.35 1.61
N GLU A 44 17.76 9.50 0.28
CA GLU A 44 17.81 10.81 -0.39
C GLU A 44 16.54 11.64 -0.15
N THR A 45 15.40 10.98 0.03
CA THR A 45 14.11 11.65 0.23
C THR A 45 13.70 11.73 1.70
N VAL A 46 13.90 10.63 2.44
CA VAL A 46 13.43 10.47 3.82
C VAL A 46 14.57 10.83 4.77
N SER A 47 14.34 11.84 5.60
CA SER A 47 15.22 12.19 6.71
C SER A 47 14.93 11.33 7.96
N PRO A 48 15.86 11.24 8.92
CA PRO A 48 15.63 10.47 10.16
C PRO A 48 14.38 10.88 10.94
N GLU A 49 13.96 12.14 10.84
CA GLU A 49 12.80 12.68 11.56
C GLU A 49 11.47 12.47 10.83
N ASP A 50 11.49 12.03 9.57
CA ASP A 50 10.28 11.84 8.77
C ASP A 50 9.54 10.55 9.12
N VAL A 51 8.27 10.48 8.75
CA VAL A 51 7.39 9.32 8.94
C VAL A 51 7.02 8.74 7.59
N VAL A 52 7.13 7.42 7.45
CA VAL A 52 6.78 6.70 6.22
C VAL A 52 5.69 5.67 6.51
N TYR A 53 4.57 5.80 5.82
CA TYR A 53 3.57 4.75 5.69
C TYR A 53 3.86 3.96 4.41
N ASN A 54 4.39 2.75 4.57
CA ASN A 54 4.62 1.83 3.46
C ASN A 54 3.44 0.86 3.36
N LEU A 55 2.76 0.86 2.20
CA LEU A 55 1.55 0.09 1.94
C LEU A 55 1.81 -1.32 1.42
N GLY A 56 2.89 -1.94 1.87
CA GLY A 56 3.11 -3.38 1.75
C GLY A 56 4.20 -3.76 0.77
N ASP A 57 4.51 -5.05 0.75
CA ASP A 57 5.53 -5.65 -0.10
C ASP A 57 6.88 -4.92 0.03
N LEU A 58 7.29 -4.72 1.28
CA LEU A 58 8.56 -4.08 1.61
C LEU A 58 9.73 -4.93 1.09
N SER A 59 9.69 -6.23 1.32
CA SER A 59 10.77 -7.15 0.94
C SER A 59 10.24 -8.47 0.43
N PHE A 60 10.99 -9.06 -0.51
CA PHE A 60 10.81 -10.42 -1.02
C PHE A 60 11.81 -11.42 -0.41
N ALA A 61 12.61 -10.99 0.58
CA ALA A 61 13.60 -11.86 1.21
C ALA A 61 12.96 -13.05 1.92
N HIS A 62 13.52 -14.24 1.70
CA HIS A 62 13.19 -15.44 2.47
C HIS A 62 13.96 -15.53 3.79
N ASP A 63 15.14 -14.91 3.85
CA ASP A 63 15.95 -14.82 5.06
C ASP A 63 15.63 -13.50 5.78
N PHE A 64 15.06 -13.62 6.98
CA PHE A 64 14.72 -12.48 7.83
C PHE A 64 15.91 -11.55 8.10
N LYS A 65 17.16 -12.06 8.14
CA LYS A 65 18.35 -11.21 8.36
C LYS A 65 18.58 -10.19 7.25
N GLN A 66 18.14 -10.49 6.02
CA GLN A 66 18.22 -9.55 4.90
C GLN A 66 17.24 -8.39 5.11
N ILE A 67 16.04 -8.70 5.63
CA ILE A 67 15.04 -7.69 6.00
C ILE A 67 15.57 -6.78 7.11
N GLU A 68 16.15 -7.36 8.17
CA GLU A 68 16.79 -6.57 9.25
C GLU A 68 17.90 -5.67 8.72
N ARG A 69 18.76 -6.20 7.83
CA ARG A 69 19.85 -5.44 7.21
C ARG A 69 19.34 -4.27 6.39
N VAL A 70 18.24 -4.42 5.65
CA VAL A 70 17.63 -3.31 4.91
C VAL A 70 17.01 -2.30 5.87
N LEU A 71 16.10 -2.74 6.75
CA LEU A 71 15.38 -1.84 7.67
C LEU A 71 16.31 -1.03 8.56
N SER A 72 17.40 -1.62 9.05
CA SER A 72 18.41 -0.94 9.87
C SER A 72 19.12 0.24 9.18
N ARG A 73 18.99 0.34 7.86
CA ARG A 73 19.60 1.37 7.01
C ARG A 73 18.60 2.38 6.46
N LEU A 74 17.30 2.16 6.61
CA LEU A 74 16.28 3.07 6.11
C LEU A 74 16.01 4.18 7.13
N ASN A 75 16.18 5.42 6.68
CA ASN A 75 15.83 6.61 7.45
C ASN A 75 14.32 6.67 7.74
N GLY A 76 13.98 7.34 8.84
CA GLY A 76 12.61 7.64 9.21
C GLY A 76 11.98 6.65 10.18
N THR A 77 10.76 6.99 10.58
CA THR A 77 9.83 6.21 11.40
C THR A 77 8.90 5.43 10.48
N HIS A 78 8.88 4.10 10.59
CA HIS A 78 8.26 3.22 9.59
C HIS A 78 6.95 2.61 10.10
N HIS A 79 5.85 2.87 9.40
CA HIS A 79 4.57 2.18 9.59
C HIS A 79 4.29 1.29 8.39
N LEU A 80 4.16 -0.02 8.61
CA LEU A 80 3.90 -0.97 7.54
C LEU A 80 2.41 -1.35 7.50
N ILE A 81 1.81 -1.25 6.32
CA ILE A 81 0.50 -1.82 6.03
C ILE A 81 0.78 -3.07 5.19
N TYR A 82 0.56 -4.25 5.77
CA TYR A 82 1.09 -5.48 5.20
C TYR A 82 0.58 -5.79 3.79
N GLY A 83 1.50 -6.20 2.92
CA GLY A 83 1.24 -6.85 1.64
C GLY A 83 1.33 -8.38 1.69
N ASN A 84 1.17 -9.03 0.53
CA ASN A 84 1.26 -10.49 0.43
C ASN A 84 2.69 -11.03 0.59
N HIS A 85 3.72 -10.23 0.33
CA HIS A 85 5.12 -10.66 0.43
C HIS A 85 5.72 -10.45 1.83
N ASP A 86 5.01 -9.78 2.73
CA ASP A 86 5.51 -9.46 4.08
C ASP A 86 5.39 -10.61 5.09
N GLY A 87 5.29 -11.86 4.63
CA GLY A 87 5.13 -13.03 5.50
C GLY A 87 6.27 -13.21 6.51
N GLN A 88 7.53 -13.00 6.08
CA GLN A 88 8.68 -13.06 6.98
C GLN A 88 8.66 -11.93 8.02
N ILE A 89 8.18 -10.74 7.65
CA ILE A 89 8.01 -9.60 8.55
C ILE A 89 6.96 -9.95 9.61
N ARG A 90 5.79 -10.46 9.20
CA ARG A 90 4.71 -10.86 10.11
C ARG A 90 5.17 -11.88 11.13
N GLN A 91 5.93 -12.88 10.71
CA GLN A 91 6.46 -13.94 11.59
C GLN A 91 7.41 -13.41 12.66
N HIS A 92 8.06 -12.28 12.42
CA HIS A 92 9.10 -11.71 13.29
C HIS A 92 8.73 -10.30 13.78
N ILE A 93 7.45 -9.92 13.77
CA ILE A 93 7.02 -8.55 14.03
C ILE A 93 7.43 -8.07 15.42
N ASP A 94 7.32 -8.92 16.45
CA ASP A 94 7.73 -8.58 17.81
C ASP A 94 9.20 -8.14 17.88
N ARG A 95 10.05 -8.77 17.07
CA ARG A 95 11.47 -8.40 16.99
C ARG A 95 11.64 -7.05 16.31
N LEU A 96 10.96 -6.80 15.21
CA LEU A 96 11.06 -5.55 14.46
C LEU A 96 10.51 -4.33 15.22
N LEU A 97 9.50 -4.55 16.08
CA LEU A 97 8.93 -3.49 16.94
C LEU A 97 9.81 -3.15 18.15
N ASN A 98 10.59 -4.12 18.65
CA ASN A 98 11.37 -3.96 19.89
C ASN A 98 12.87 -3.75 19.67
N GLN A 99 13.40 -4.08 18.48
CA GLN A 99 14.80 -3.84 18.15
C GLN A 99 14.99 -2.47 17.51
N THR A 100 15.97 -1.74 18.03
CA THR A 100 16.32 -0.41 17.55
C THR A 100 17.36 -0.49 16.43
N LYS A 101 17.17 0.37 15.43
CA LYS A 101 18.19 0.74 14.46
C LYS A 101 19.31 1.54 15.16
N HIS A 102 20.34 1.88 14.39
CA HIS A 102 21.47 2.67 14.86
C HIS A 102 21.11 4.10 15.29
N ASP A 103 20.00 4.64 14.78
CA ASP A 103 19.45 5.96 15.11
C ASP A 103 18.55 5.95 16.36
N GLY A 104 18.36 4.79 17.01
CA GLY A 104 17.54 4.63 18.21
C GLY A 104 16.04 4.43 17.93
N LEU A 105 15.58 4.55 16.68
CA LEU A 105 14.21 4.23 16.31
C LEU A 105 14.04 2.70 16.17
N PRO A 106 12.83 2.13 16.38
CA PRO A 106 12.59 0.72 16.09
C PRO A 106 12.71 0.45 14.58
N MET A 107 12.92 -0.80 14.18
CA MET A 107 12.93 -1.16 12.76
C MET A 107 11.56 -0.90 12.10
N LEU A 108 10.47 -1.17 12.83
CA LEU A 108 9.11 -0.75 12.49
C LEU A 108 8.45 -0.14 13.73
N SER A 109 7.70 0.94 13.56
CA SER A 109 6.94 1.60 14.62
C SER A 109 5.51 1.06 14.75
N SER A 110 4.94 0.56 13.65
CA SER A 110 3.75 -0.29 13.68
C SER A 110 3.69 -1.18 12.45
N ALA A 111 2.90 -2.26 12.53
CA ALA A 111 2.51 -3.01 11.36
C ALA A 111 1.10 -3.59 11.52
N GLN A 112 0.28 -3.46 10.47
CA GLN A 112 -1.13 -3.86 10.49
C GLN A 112 -1.66 -4.14 9.07
N ASP A 113 -2.80 -4.80 8.96
CA ASP A 113 -3.41 -5.04 7.65
C ASP A 113 -4.09 -3.80 7.07
N TYR A 114 -4.78 -3.04 7.92
CA TYR A 114 -5.65 -1.93 7.51
C TYR A 114 -5.51 -0.78 8.51
N LEU A 115 -5.41 0.46 8.01
CA LEU A 115 -5.30 1.65 8.86
C LEU A 115 -6.23 2.77 8.38
N GLN A 116 -7.06 3.26 9.29
CA GLN A 116 -7.70 4.57 9.15
C GLN A 116 -6.79 5.64 9.76
N LEU A 117 -6.40 6.62 8.97
CA LEU A 117 -5.47 7.68 9.36
C LEU A 117 -6.08 9.06 9.12
N ARG A 118 -5.95 9.95 10.11
CA ARG A 118 -6.30 11.37 9.99
C ARG A 118 -5.04 12.18 10.21
N LEU A 119 -4.77 13.09 9.28
CA LEU A 119 -3.57 13.91 9.25
C LEU A 119 -3.97 15.39 9.29
N PRO A 120 -3.29 16.26 10.07
CA PRO A 120 -3.58 17.69 10.10
C PRO A 120 -3.27 18.39 8.77
N GLU A 121 -2.39 17.84 7.94
CA GLU A 121 -1.94 18.38 6.65
C GLU A 121 -3.05 18.42 5.61
N ILE A 122 -4.06 17.54 5.72
CA ILE A 122 -5.16 17.43 4.75
C ILE A 122 -6.51 17.33 5.45
N LYS A 123 -7.55 17.91 4.84
CA LYS A 123 -8.92 17.89 5.40
C LYS A 123 -9.70 16.64 4.99
N ASN A 124 -9.06 15.48 5.03
CA ASN A 124 -9.71 14.21 4.70
C ASN A 124 -9.15 13.05 5.55
N THR A 125 -9.90 11.95 5.60
CA THR A 125 -9.45 10.69 6.20
C THR A 125 -8.85 9.80 5.12
N LEU A 126 -7.74 9.16 5.44
CA LEU A 126 -7.08 8.16 4.62
C LEU A 126 -7.42 6.76 5.12
N ILE A 127 -7.71 5.86 4.21
CA ILE A 127 -7.79 4.42 4.41
C ILE A 127 -6.62 3.78 3.69
N LEU A 128 -5.72 3.17 4.46
CA LEU A 128 -4.54 2.49 3.95
C LEU A 128 -4.79 0.98 3.98
N PHE A 129 -4.70 0.34 2.82
CA PHE A 129 -4.80 -1.11 2.68
C PHE A 129 -4.01 -1.52 1.43
N HIS A 130 -3.17 -2.55 1.51
CA HIS A 130 -2.26 -2.90 0.40
C HIS A 130 -2.99 -3.20 -0.91
N TYR A 131 -4.12 -3.94 -0.84
CA TYR A 131 -4.87 -4.31 -2.02
C TYR A 131 -5.87 -3.22 -2.42
N PRO A 132 -6.06 -2.96 -3.73
CA PRO A 132 -7.18 -2.14 -4.16
C PRO A 132 -8.51 -2.84 -3.83
N ILE A 133 -9.36 -2.19 -3.05
CA ILE A 133 -10.69 -2.69 -2.69
C ILE A 133 -11.81 -1.83 -3.27
N LEU A 134 -12.85 -2.50 -3.77
CA LEU A 134 -14.01 -1.84 -4.38
C LEU A 134 -14.74 -0.91 -3.41
N GLU A 135 -14.86 -1.34 -2.15
CA GLU A 135 -15.49 -0.58 -1.07
C GLU A 135 -14.57 -0.53 0.14
N TRP A 136 -14.49 0.65 0.74
CA TRP A 136 -13.73 0.91 1.97
C TRP A 136 -14.53 1.80 2.91
N ASP A 137 -14.13 1.86 4.18
CA ASP A 137 -14.81 2.71 5.15
C ASP A 137 -14.79 4.18 4.72
N GLY A 138 -15.96 4.82 4.79
CA GLY A 138 -16.12 6.21 4.39
C GLY A 138 -15.95 6.50 2.89
N CYS A 139 -15.92 5.49 2.00
CA CYS A 139 -15.88 5.71 0.54
C CYS A 139 -17.04 6.61 0.05
N HIS A 140 -18.22 6.47 0.64
CA HIS A 140 -19.40 7.31 0.38
C HIS A 140 -19.29 8.73 0.94
N LYS A 141 -18.43 8.93 1.95
CA LYS A 141 -18.08 10.25 2.49
C LYS A 141 -16.95 10.92 1.71
N GLY A 142 -16.41 10.26 0.68
CA GLY A 142 -15.28 10.75 -0.10
C GLY A 142 -13.93 10.63 0.61
N TRP A 143 -13.80 9.71 1.56
CA TRP A 143 -12.51 9.36 2.17
C TRP A 143 -11.60 8.71 1.14
N TYR A 144 -10.30 8.93 1.26
CA TYR A 144 -9.31 8.47 0.29
C TYR A 144 -8.88 7.05 0.62
N HIS A 145 -8.83 6.17 -0.38
CA HIS A 145 -8.21 4.85 -0.24
C HIS A 145 -6.85 4.86 -0.93
N LEU A 146 -5.80 4.59 -0.18
CA LEU A 146 -4.46 4.38 -0.69
C LEU A 146 -4.14 2.88 -0.70
N HIS A 147 -3.50 2.42 -1.77
CA HIS A 147 -3.12 1.02 -1.95
C HIS A 147 -1.80 0.88 -2.73
N GLY A 148 -1.31 -0.35 -2.86
CA GLY A 148 -0.19 -0.74 -3.70
C GLY A 148 -0.57 -1.94 -4.57
N HIS A 149 0.24 -3.00 -4.51
CA HIS A 149 -0.04 -4.37 -5.01
C HIS A 149 -0.04 -4.52 -6.53
N ILE A 150 -0.65 -3.59 -7.26
CA ILE A 150 -0.79 -3.66 -8.71
C ILE A 150 0.38 -3.00 -9.46
N HIS A 151 1.46 -2.65 -8.74
CA HIS A 151 2.70 -2.09 -9.27
C HIS A 151 2.50 -0.81 -10.09
N ASP A 152 2.93 -0.78 -11.35
CA ASP A 152 2.87 0.36 -12.26
C ASP A 152 1.48 0.58 -12.90
N ARG A 153 0.45 -0.11 -12.39
CA ARG A 153 -0.93 -0.02 -12.89
C ARG A 153 -1.79 0.93 -12.06
N VAL A 154 -2.82 1.46 -12.71
CA VAL A 154 -3.90 2.23 -12.06
C VAL A 154 -5.11 1.32 -11.90
N ALA A 155 -5.68 1.27 -10.70
CA ALA A 155 -6.85 0.44 -10.42
C ALA A 155 -8.07 0.92 -11.21
N THR A 156 -8.81 -0.01 -11.82
CA THR A 156 -10.08 0.29 -12.52
C THR A 156 -11.26 0.39 -11.55
N LEU A 157 -11.08 1.20 -10.49
CA LEU A 157 -12.07 1.42 -9.44
C LEU A 157 -12.61 2.85 -9.50
N ARG A 158 -13.88 3.02 -9.13
CA ARG A 158 -14.50 4.34 -8.97
C ARG A 158 -14.15 4.93 -7.61
N GLY A 159 -14.37 6.24 -7.48
CA GLY A 159 -14.15 6.95 -6.23
C GLY A 159 -12.75 7.51 -6.11
N ARG A 160 -12.32 7.72 -4.86
CA ARG A 160 -11.06 8.39 -4.53
C ARG A 160 -10.02 7.37 -4.09
N VAL A 161 -9.50 6.64 -5.06
CA VAL A 161 -8.56 5.53 -4.87
C VAL A 161 -7.23 5.88 -5.55
N LEU A 162 -6.10 5.67 -4.87
CA LEU A 162 -4.78 5.94 -5.40
C LEU A 162 -3.82 4.78 -5.10
N ASN A 163 -3.19 4.28 -6.16
CA ASN A 163 -2.00 3.46 -6.04
C ASN A 163 -0.81 4.35 -5.66
N VAL A 164 -0.14 4.07 -4.54
CA VAL A 164 1.04 4.80 -4.04
C VAL A 164 2.34 4.01 -4.24
N GLY A 165 2.31 2.93 -5.03
CA GLY A 165 3.46 2.07 -5.31
C GLY A 165 4.63 2.83 -5.95
N TRP A 166 5.85 2.50 -5.53
CA TRP A 166 7.09 3.04 -6.09
C TRP A 166 7.16 2.81 -7.60
N ASP A 167 6.71 1.65 -8.06
CA ASP A 167 6.72 1.26 -9.48
C ASP A 167 5.86 2.19 -10.36
N LEU A 168 4.87 2.88 -9.79
CA LEU A 168 4.02 3.84 -10.50
C LEU A 168 4.57 5.28 -10.47
N HIS A 169 5.17 5.70 -9.36
CA HIS A 169 5.53 7.11 -9.13
C HIS A 169 7.03 7.41 -9.23
N GLY A 170 7.89 6.44 -8.94
CA GLY A 170 9.34 6.63 -8.82
C GLY A 170 9.76 7.59 -7.71
N ARG A 171 8.85 7.93 -6.80
CA ARG A 171 9.04 8.84 -5.67
C ARG A 171 8.05 8.54 -4.55
N PHE A 172 8.34 9.04 -3.36
CA PHE A 172 7.37 9.12 -2.26
C PHE A 172 6.31 10.18 -2.53
N LEU A 173 5.10 9.96 -2.01
CA LEU A 173 4.02 10.94 -2.03
C LEU A 173 3.83 11.54 -0.64
N THR A 174 3.68 12.85 -0.56
CA THR A 174 3.26 13.55 0.66
C THR A 174 1.74 13.48 0.84
N ALA A 175 1.24 13.84 2.02
CA ALA A 175 -0.20 14.01 2.23
C ALA A 175 -0.81 15.01 1.22
N GLN A 176 -0.10 16.09 0.89
CA GLN A 176 -0.58 17.08 -0.06
C GLN A 176 -0.61 16.53 -1.50
N ASP A 177 0.40 15.75 -1.91
CA ASP A 177 0.38 15.06 -3.21
C ASP A 177 -0.88 14.17 -3.33
N VAL A 178 -1.16 13.39 -2.29
CA VAL A 178 -2.34 12.51 -2.24
C VAL A 178 -3.64 13.31 -2.38
N ASP A 179 -3.76 14.42 -1.66
CA ASP A 179 -4.94 15.29 -1.76
C ASP A 179 -5.07 15.93 -3.15
N ASP A 180 -3.96 16.37 -3.75
CA ASP A 180 -3.93 16.94 -5.09
C ASP A 180 -4.45 15.96 -6.15
N PHE A 181 -4.08 14.68 -6.04
CA PHE A 181 -4.59 13.63 -6.92
C PHE A 181 -6.09 13.34 -6.72
N LEU A 182 -6.58 13.38 -5.48
CA LEU A 182 -7.86 12.76 -5.13
C LEU A 182 -9.01 13.73 -4.87
N ARG A 183 -8.76 14.97 -4.42
CA ARG A 183 -9.83 15.85 -3.89
C ARG A 183 -10.95 16.17 -4.88
N HIS A 184 -10.62 16.20 -6.17
CA HIS A 184 -11.55 16.59 -7.24
C HIS A 184 -12.29 15.38 -7.84
N LEU A 185 -11.91 14.16 -7.46
CA LEU A 185 -12.57 12.96 -7.91
C LEU A 185 -13.94 12.79 -7.23
N PRO A 186 -14.91 12.15 -7.91
CA PRO A 186 -16.24 11.95 -7.36
C PRO A 186 -16.20 11.01 -6.15
N THR A 187 -17.18 11.16 -5.26
CA THR A 187 -17.42 10.19 -4.19
C THR A 187 -18.19 8.99 -4.74
N ILE A 188 -18.03 7.82 -4.12
CA ILE A 188 -18.87 6.67 -4.43
C ILE A 188 -20.26 6.92 -3.85
N SER A 189 -21.33 6.63 -4.59
CA SER A 189 -22.68 6.62 -4.03
C SER A 189 -23.47 5.46 -4.63
N TYR A 190 -23.98 4.59 -3.76
CA TYR A 190 -24.88 3.50 -4.13
C TYR A 190 -26.34 3.82 -3.79
N PHE A 191 -26.63 5.04 -3.32
CA PHE A 191 -28.01 5.48 -3.04
C PHE A 191 -28.80 5.58 -4.35
N GLY A 192 -29.55 4.52 -4.67
CA GLY A 192 -30.38 4.44 -5.88
C GLY A 192 -30.29 3.08 -6.60
N ASP A 193 -29.24 2.29 -6.36
CA ASP A 193 -29.09 0.93 -6.89
C ASP A 193 -29.94 -0.06 -6.08
N LYS A 194 -31.25 0.12 -6.12
CA LYS A 194 -32.16 -0.98 -5.76
C LYS A 194 -32.14 -1.96 -6.92
N SER A 195 -31.37 -3.04 -6.77
CA SER A 195 -31.58 -4.26 -7.55
C SER A 195 -33.02 -4.72 -7.26
N ALA A 196 -33.97 -4.37 -8.12
CA ALA A 196 -35.37 -4.72 -7.95
C ALA A 196 -35.60 -6.25 -8.03
N ASP A 197 -34.59 -7.00 -8.48
CA ASP A 197 -34.70 -8.41 -8.83
C ASP A 197 -33.98 -9.39 -7.88
N PHE A 198 -33.24 -8.87 -6.89
CA PHE A 198 -32.48 -9.67 -5.91
C PHE A 198 -32.23 -8.89 -4.59
N PRO A 199 -32.27 -9.54 -3.40
CA PRO A 199 -32.64 -10.94 -3.19
C PRO A 199 -34.14 -11.18 -3.39
N VAL A 200 -34.53 -12.45 -3.58
CA VAL A 200 -35.94 -12.89 -3.56
C VAL A 200 -36.21 -13.77 -2.34
N ALA A 201 -37.49 -13.87 -1.95
CA ALA A 201 -37.89 -14.57 -0.74
C ALA A 201 -37.65 -16.09 -0.78
N ASP A 202 -37.78 -16.73 -1.96
CA ASP A 202 -37.52 -18.17 -2.10
C ASP A 202 -36.01 -18.45 -2.17
N VAL A 203 -35.51 -19.26 -1.23
CA VAL A 203 -34.06 -19.53 -1.07
C VAL A 203 -33.47 -20.26 -2.27
N ALA A 204 -34.20 -21.21 -2.86
CA ALA A 204 -33.73 -21.98 -4.01
C ALA A 204 -33.62 -21.09 -5.25
N GLU A 205 -34.62 -20.25 -5.50
CA GLU A 205 -34.61 -19.25 -6.56
C GLU A 205 -33.57 -18.17 -6.33
N ASN A 206 -33.41 -17.69 -5.10
CA ASN A 206 -32.37 -16.74 -4.72
C ASN A 206 -30.98 -17.30 -5.05
N THR A 207 -30.74 -18.59 -4.76
CA THR A 207 -29.50 -19.29 -5.11
C THR A 207 -29.31 -19.39 -6.62
N ARG A 208 -30.35 -19.71 -7.39
CA ARG A 208 -30.28 -19.76 -8.87
C ARG A 208 -29.94 -18.39 -9.45
N LYS A 209 -30.66 -17.34 -9.04
CA LYS A 209 -30.42 -15.96 -9.48
C LYS A 209 -29.02 -15.48 -9.13
N LEU A 210 -28.56 -15.72 -7.91
CA LEU A 210 -27.21 -15.37 -7.48
C LEU A 210 -26.15 -16.01 -8.40
N ARG A 211 -26.29 -17.30 -8.74
CA ARG A 211 -25.37 -17.97 -9.68
C ARG A 211 -25.36 -17.32 -11.07
N VAL A 212 -26.51 -16.85 -11.58
CA VAL A 212 -26.58 -16.15 -12.87
C VAL A 212 -25.88 -14.80 -12.80
N ILE A 213 -26.13 -14.01 -11.74
CA ILE A 213 -25.48 -12.70 -11.54
C ILE A 213 -23.97 -12.87 -11.42
N LEU A 214 -23.51 -13.82 -10.61
CA LEU A 214 -22.08 -14.09 -10.46
C LEU A 214 -21.44 -14.52 -11.78
N LYS A 215 -22.09 -15.37 -12.58
CA LYS A 215 -21.59 -15.71 -13.92
C LYS A 215 -21.51 -14.49 -14.83
N ARG A 216 -22.52 -13.61 -14.81
CA ARG A 216 -22.56 -12.38 -15.62
C ARG A 216 -21.44 -11.41 -15.25
N ASN A 217 -21.13 -11.28 -13.96
CA ASN A 217 -20.08 -10.39 -13.48
C ASN A 217 -18.65 -10.90 -13.79
N ASN A 218 -18.50 -12.14 -14.25
CA ASN A 218 -17.22 -12.80 -14.55
C ASN A 218 -17.10 -13.28 -16.00
N ALA A 219 -18.02 -12.87 -16.88
CA ALA A 219 -18.01 -13.19 -18.31
C ALA A 219 -17.44 -12.01 -19.12
#